data_AF-A0A343JEQ9-F1
#
_entry.id   AF-A0A343JEQ9-F1
#
_cell.length_a   1.000
_cell.length_b   1.000
_cell.length_c   1.000
_cell.angle_alpha   90.00
_cell.angle_beta   90.00
_cell.angle_gamma   90.00
#
_symmetry.space_group_name_H-M   'P 1'
#
loop_
_entity.id
_entity.type
_entity.pdbx_description
1 polymer ?
#
loop_
_entity_poly.entity_id
_entity_poly.type
_entity_poly.pdbx_seq_one_letter_code
_entity_poly.pdbx_strand_id
1 'polypeptide(L)'
;MFKVHFIEMFIRAIPEQTLLVIGSYILSRTKLNVKKALLSGIIMGVSLYIFRLLPVQFGFHTLFAILLLAFLNYKVNKINLIKSIEVSSLNYILLFVSEVILALVLQFIFKVDLVKIFEDPIIKTLLGIPSLIIFMVFVYIIHIFQKLHNRKLF
;
A
#
# COMPACT_ATOMS: atom_id res chain seq x y z
N MET A 1 -7.43 21.22 -9.06
CA MET A 1 -5.95 21.13 -9.02
C MET A 1 -5.54 20.67 -7.63
N PHE A 2 -5.28 19.38 -7.46
CA PHE A 2 -4.85 18.81 -6.18
C PHE A 2 -3.43 19.33 -5.86
N LYS A 3 -3.31 20.32 -4.97
CA LYS A 3 -2.01 20.67 -4.37
C LYS A 3 -1.64 19.56 -3.40
N VAL A 4 -1.10 18.46 -3.93
CA VAL A 4 -0.42 17.46 -3.10
C VAL A 4 0.83 18.16 -2.59
N HIS A 5 0.82 18.54 -1.31
CA HIS A 5 1.97 19.19 -0.72
C HIS A 5 3.16 18.23 -0.81
N PHE A 6 4.30 18.72 -1.27
CA PHE A 6 5.55 17.96 -1.36
C PHE A 6 5.86 17.21 -0.05
N ILE A 7 5.47 17.80 1.08
CA ILE A 7 5.56 17.23 2.44
C ILE A 7 4.72 15.96 2.62
N GLU A 8 3.53 15.86 2.02
CA GLU A 8 2.68 14.65 2.10
C GLU A 8 3.34 13.44 1.45
N MET A 9 4.18 13.66 0.43
CA MET A 9 4.96 12.59 -0.19
C MET A 9 5.90 11.94 0.82
N PHE A 10 6.60 12.74 1.62
CA PHE A 10 7.57 12.23 2.60
C PHE A 10 6.89 11.62 3.83
N ILE A 11 5.85 12.26 4.34
CA ILE A 11 5.22 11.84 5.60
C ILE A 11 4.29 10.64 5.41
N ARG A 12 3.59 10.57 4.27
CA ARG A 12 2.62 9.51 4.03
C ARG A 12 3.03 8.58 2.90
N ALA A 13 3.29 9.12 1.71
CA ALA A 13 3.44 8.27 0.53
C ALA A 13 4.63 7.31 0.68
N ILE A 14 5.82 7.81 1.04
CA ILE A 14 7.01 6.95 1.20
C ILE A 14 6.81 5.87 2.28
N PRO A 15 6.34 6.17 3.50
CA PRO A 15 6.04 5.13 4.50
C PRO A 15 5.01 4.11 4.05
N GLU A 16 3.91 4.56 3.43
CA GLU A 16 2.86 3.70 2.89
C GLU A 16 3.42 2.76 1.81
N GLN A 17 4.19 3.28 0.85
CA GLN A 17 4.79 2.46 -0.20
C GLN A 17 5.85 1.50 0.35
N THR A 18 6.60 1.91 1.38
CA THR A 18 7.56 1.03 2.06
C THR A 18 6.83 -0.12 2.76
N LEU A 19 5.69 0.14 3.40
CA LEU A 19 4.86 -0.90 4.02
C LEU A 19 4.32 -1.89 2.99
N LEU A 20 3.91 -1.44 1.80
CA LEU A 20 3.50 -2.36 0.74
C LEU A 20 4.66 -3.27 0.31
N VAL A 21 5.88 -2.74 0.18
CA VAL A 21 7.06 -3.56 -0.14
C VAL A 21 7.35 -4.57 0.98
N ILE A 22 7.24 -4.17 2.25
CA ILE A 22 7.38 -5.08 3.40
C ILE A 22 6.29 -6.17 3.35
N GLY A 23 5.05 -5.80 3.04
CA GLY A 23 3.95 -6.74 2.82
C GLY A 23 4.28 -7.75 1.72
N SER A 24 4.90 -7.30 0.62
CA SER A 24 5.36 -8.19 -0.45
C SER A 24 6.42 -9.19 0.03
N TYR A 25 7.36 -8.78 0.88
CA TYR A 25 8.33 -9.70 1.50
C TYR A 25 7.64 -10.75 2.38
N ILE A 26 6.70 -10.32 3.23
CA ILE A 26 5.98 -11.20 4.17
C ILE A 26 5.13 -12.23 3.41
N LEU A 27 4.35 -11.76 2.42
CA LEU A 27 3.44 -12.59 1.62
C LEU A 27 4.19 -13.51 0.66
N SER A 28 5.33 -13.06 0.13
CA SER A 28 6.18 -13.91 -0.72
C SER A 28 7.03 -14.90 0.08
N ARG A 29 7.13 -14.72 1.41
CA ARG A 29 8.03 -15.45 2.32
C ARG A 29 9.51 -15.31 1.97
N THR A 30 9.86 -14.21 1.30
CA THR A 30 11.24 -13.89 0.95
C THR A 30 11.91 -13.24 2.16
N LYS A 31 13.20 -13.51 2.39
CA LYS A 31 13.95 -12.89 3.49
C LYS A 31 13.95 -11.37 3.31
N LEU A 32 13.38 -10.66 4.29
CA LEU A 32 13.31 -9.20 4.28
C LEU A 32 14.71 -8.60 4.23
N ASN A 33 14.93 -7.73 3.25
CA ASN A 33 16.11 -6.89 3.18
C ASN A 33 15.67 -5.43 3.35
N VAL A 34 15.84 -4.90 4.56
CA VAL A 34 15.36 -3.56 4.94
C VAL A 34 15.92 -2.47 4.04
N LYS A 35 17.19 -2.55 3.64
CA LYS A 35 17.82 -1.56 2.73
C LYS A 35 17.13 -1.55 1.36
N LYS A 36 16.86 -2.72 0.80
CA LYS A 36 16.17 -2.86 -0.50
C LYS A 36 14.69 -2.48 -0.41
N ALA A 37 14.04 -2.80 0.69
CA ALA A 37 12.66 -2.44 0.95
C ALA A 37 12.49 -0.91 1.03
N LEU A 38 13.37 -0.23 1.78
CA LEU A 38 13.37 1.22 1.91
C LEU A 38 13.68 1.90 0.56
N LEU A 39 14.68 1.40 -0.18
CA LEU A 39 14.99 1.91 -1.51
C LEU A 39 13.80 1.78 -2.46
N SER A 40 13.14 0.62 -2.47
CA SER A 40 11.94 0.39 -3.29
C SER A 40 10.79 1.30 -2.87
N GLY A 41 10.59 1.52 -1.56
CA GLY A 41 9.56 2.42 -1.03
C GLY A 41 9.79 3.88 -1.42
N ILE A 42 11.03 4.35 -1.41
CA ILE A 42 11.40 5.69 -1.88
C ILE A 42 11.13 5.83 -3.38
N ILE A 43 11.60 4.88 -4.19
CA ILE A 43 11.38 4.89 -5.65
C ILE A 43 9.88 4.89 -5.96
N MET A 44 9.11 4.03 -5.29
CA MET A 44 7.64 4.01 -5.39
C MET A 44 7.03 5.37 -5.05
N GLY A 45 7.35 5.94 -3.88
CA GLY A 45 6.76 7.19 -3.41
C GLY A 45 7.02 8.36 -4.35
N VAL A 46 8.26 8.49 -4.83
CA VAL A 46 8.65 9.53 -5.81
C VAL A 46 7.95 9.29 -7.16
N SER A 47 7.95 8.05 -7.64
CA SER A 47 7.35 7.73 -8.96
C SER A 47 5.85 7.98 -8.96
N LEU A 48 5.15 7.59 -7.89
CA LEU A 48 3.71 7.83 -7.76
C LEU A 48 3.39 9.32 -7.60
N TYR A 49 4.24 10.08 -6.92
CA TYR A 49 4.07 11.53 -6.85
C TYR A 49 4.18 12.17 -8.24
N ILE A 50 5.21 11.83 -9.01
CA ILE A 50 5.37 12.31 -10.40
C ILE A 50 4.16 11.88 -11.25
N PHE A 51 3.73 10.62 -11.12
CA PHE A 51 2.60 10.09 -11.87
C PHE A 51 1.26 10.76 -11.51
N ARG A 52 1.10 11.27 -10.27
CA ARG A 52 -0.06 12.06 -9.84
C ARG A 52 -0.08 13.49 -10.39
N LEU A 53 1.06 14.03 -10.82
CA LEU A 53 1.12 15.34 -11.49
C LEU A 53 0.64 15.27 -12.94
N LEU A 54 0.59 14.08 -13.52
CA LEU A 54 0.07 13.86 -14.87
C LEU A 54 -1.47 13.91 -14.87
N PRO A 55 -2.10 14.51 -15.90
CA PRO A 55 -3.56 14.60 -16.03
C PRO A 55 -4.14 13.26 -16.51
N VAL A 56 -3.96 12.20 -15.72
CA VAL A 56 -4.45 10.85 -16.05
C VAL A 56 -5.80 10.62 -15.39
N GLN A 57 -6.65 9.81 -16.03
CA GLN A 57 -7.94 9.42 -15.45
C GLN A 57 -7.75 8.60 -14.17
N PHE A 58 -8.74 8.71 -13.27
CA PHE A 58 -8.78 7.93 -12.04
C PHE A 58 -8.68 6.42 -12.34
N GLY A 59 -7.88 5.70 -11.55
CA GLY A 59 -7.64 4.26 -11.73
C GLY A 59 -6.32 3.91 -12.47
N PHE A 60 -5.88 4.72 -13.43
CA PHE A 60 -4.59 4.49 -14.11
C PHE A 60 -3.41 4.59 -13.15
N HIS A 61 -3.49 5.48 -12.16
CA HIS A 61 -2.46 5.60 -11.13
C HIS A 61 -2.31 4.30 -10.33
N THR A 62 -3.42 3.63 -10.00
CA THR A 62 -3.40 2.37 -9.24
C THR A 62 -2.80 1.24 -10.07
N LEU A 63 -3.17 1.13 -11.36
CA LEU A 63 -2.57 0.16 -12.27
C LEU A 63 -1.07 0.36 -12.41
N PHE A 64 -0.63 1.62 -12.61
CA PHE A 64 0.79 1.96 -12.64
C PHE A 64 1.49 1.56 -11.34
N ALA A 65 0.85 1.81 -10.19
CA ALA A 65 1.41 1.48 -8.88
C ALA A 65 1.62 -0.03 -8.68
N ILE A 66 0.65 -0.85 -9.10
CA ILE A 66 0.75 -2.32 -9.05
C ILE A 66 1.88 -2.81 -9.96
N LEU A 67 1.96 -2.31 -11.20
CA LEU A 67 2.99 -2.69 -12.17
C LEU A 67 4.39 -2.30 -11.69
N LEU A 68 4.54 -1.09 -11.16
CA LEU A 68 5.80 -0.60 -10.63
C LEU A 68 6.24 -1.42 -9.41
N LEU A 69 5.32 -1.72 -8.49
CA LEU A 69 5.61 -2.55 -7.32
C LEU A 69 6.05 -3.96 -7.74
N ALA A 70 5.36 -4.58 -8.71
CA ALA A 70 5.73 -5.89 -9.24
C ALA A 70 7.12 -5.88 -9.88
N PHE A 71 7.43 -4.84 -10.66
CA PHE A 71 8.74 -4.67 -11.29
C PHE A 71 9.86 -4.51 -10.25
N LEU A 72 9.67 -3.66 -9.24
CA LEU A 72 10.64 -3.46 -8.15
C LEU A 72 10.80 -4.73 -7.31
N ASN A 73 9.71 -5.44 -7.04
CA ASN A 73 9.74 -6.72 -6.35
C ASN A 73 10.61 -7.75 -7.07
N TYR A 74 10.46 -7.83 -8.40
CA TYR A 74 11.25 -8.73 -9.22
C TYR A 74 12.72 -8.30 -9.33
N LYS A 75 12.98 -7.05 -9.73
CA LYS A 75 14.34 -6.59 -10.06
C LYS A 75 15.18 -6.28 -8.83
N VAL A 76 14.62 -5.55 -7.86
CA VAL A 76 15.33 -5.03 -6.68
C VAL A 76 15.23 -6.02 -5.52
N ASN A 77 14.00 -6.41 -5.17
CA ASN A 77 13.73 -7.24 -3.99
C ASN A 77 13.99 -8.73 -4.20
N LYS A 78 14.24 -9.15 -5.46
CA LYS A 78 14.57 -10.54 -5.86
C LYS A 78 13.45 -11.55 -5.54
N ILE A 79 12.20 -11.10 -5.57
CA ILE A 79 11.03 -11.97 -5.51
C ILE A 79 10.83 -12.58 -6.92
N ASN A 80 10.41 -13.84 -7.02
CA ASN A 80 10.13 -14.47 -8.32
C ASN A 80 9.10 -13.63 -9.11
N LEU A 81 9.20 -13.58 -10.45
CA LEU A 81 8.32 -12.76 -11.29
C LEU A 81 6.83 -13.05 -11.07
N ILE A 82 6.41 -14.32 -11.13
CA ILE A 82 5.00 -14.71 -10.95
C ILE A 82 4.52 -14.27 -9.57
N LYS A 83 5.32 -14.57 -8.54
CA LYS A 83 5.02 -14.21 -7.16
C LYS A 83 5.00 -12.70 -6.94
N SER A 84 5.84 -11.95 -7.64
CA SER A 84 5.90 -10.48 -7.56
C SER A 84 4.61 -9.85 -8.06
N ILE A 85 4.03 -10.36 -9.15
CA ILE A 85 2.75 -9.88 -9.67
C ILE A 85 1.63 -10.22 -8.66
N GLU A 86 1.58 -11.47 -8.20
CA GLU A 86 0.60 -11.96 -7.22
C GLU A 86 0.59 -11.09 -5.95
N VAL A 87 1.75 -10.93 -5.28
CA VAL A 87 1.83 -10.20 -4.02
C VAL A 87 1.61 -8.69 -4.18
N SER A 88 1.96 -8.12 -5.34
CA SER A 88 1.75 -6.69 -5.60
C SER A 88 0.27 -6.39 -5.77
N SER A 89 -0.45 -7.20 -6.56
CA SER A 89 -1.90 -7.08 -6.72
C SER A 89 -2.62 -7.30 -5.39
N LEU A 90 -2.25 -8.36 -4.65
CA LEU A 90 -2.86 -8.67 -3.36
C LEU A 90 -2.65 -7.55 -2.34
N ASN A 91 -1.46 -6.97 -2.28
CA ASN A 91 -1.17 -5.82 -1.42
C ASN A 91 -2.10 -4.62 -1.70
N TYR A 92 -2.28 -4.25 -2.96
CA TYR A 92 -3.15 -3.13 -3.31
C TYR A 92 -4.63 -3.41 -3.05
N ILE A 93 -5.08 -4.66 -3.23
CA ILE A 93 -6.43 -5.08 -2.85
C ILE A 93 -6.61 -4.94 -1.34
N LEU A 94 -5.67 -5.45 -0.53
CA LEU A 94 -5.72 -5.33 0.92
C LEU A 94 -5.70 -3.88 1.39
N LEU A 95 -4.88 -3.03 0.76
CA LEU A 95 -4.83 -1.61 1.08
C LEU A 95 -6.19 -0.95 0.78
N PHE A 96 -6.77 -1.21 -0.38
CA PHE A 96 -8.09 -0.67 -0.76
C PHE A 96 -9.19 -1.12 0.21
N VAL A 97 -9.22 -2.41 0.56
CA VAL A 97 -10.16 -2.94 1.57
C VAL A 97 -9.96 -2.26 2.92
N SER A 98 -8.71 -2.00 3.32
CA SER A 98 -8.39 -1.32 4.58
C SER A 98 -8.88 0.13 4.59
N GLU A 99 -8.76 0.85 3.48
CA GLU A 99 -9.28 2.21 3.33
C GLU A 99 -10.82 2.23 3.37
N VAL A 100 -11.48 1.27 2.70
CA VAL A 100 -12.95 1.16 2.72
C VAL A 100 -13.44 0.85 4.14
N ILE A 101 -12.84 -0.11 4.83
CA ILE A 101 -13.20 -0.43 6.23
C ILE A 101 -13.07 0.79 7.11
N LEU A 102 -11.97 1.55 6.98
CA LEU A 102 -11.76 2.75 7.77
C LEU A 102 -12.80 3.84 7.46
N ALA A 103 -13.12 4.05 6.18
CA ALA A 103 -14.16 5.00 5.80
C ALA A 103 -15.54 4.62 6.38
N LEU A 104 -15.90 3.33 6.36
CA LEU A 104 -17.13 2.82 6.96
C LEU A 104 -17.14 3.03 8.48
N VAL A 105 -16.02 2.75 9.17
CA VAL A 105 -15.88 3.00 10.61
C VAL A 105 -16.07 4.48 10.94
N LEU A 106 -15.44 5.38 10.18
CA LEU A 106 -15.58 6.83 10.39
C LEU A 106 -17.02 7.32 10.17
N GLN A 107 -17.69 6.81 9.14
CA GLN A 107 -19.06 7.21 8.82
C GLN A 107 -20.09 6.64 9.80
N PHE A 108 -20.03 5.34 10.10
CA PHE A 108 -21.09 4.67 10.85
C PHE A 108 -20.87 4.69 12.36
N ILE A 109 -19.62 4.63 12.83
CA ILE A 109 -19.31 4.59 14.26
C ILE A 109 -19.08 6.00 14.78
N PHE A 110 -18.22 6.77 14.13
CA PHE A 110 -17.87 8.12 14.56
C PHE A 110 -18.82 9.20 14.04
N LYS A 111 -19.79 8.82 13.18
CA LYS A 111 -20.77 9.73 12.56
C LYS A 111 -20.13 10.94 11.87
N VAL A 112 -18.92 10.77 11.34
CA VAL A 112 -18.22 11.85 10.65
C VAL A 112 -18.79 11.98 9.24
N ASP A 113 -19.06 13.23 8.85
CA ASP A 113 -19.49 13.54 7.50
C ASP A 113 -18.31 13.37 6.53
N LEU A 114 -18.35 12.28 5.76
CA LEU A 114 -17.34 11.98 4.77
C LEU A 114 -17.23 13.09 3.71
N VAL A 115 -18.33 13.78 3.38
CA VAL A 115 -18.33 14.85 2.37
C VAL A 115 -17.40 15.99 2.80
N LYS A 116 -17.49 16.41 4.06
CA LYS A 116 -16.58 17.41 4.65
C LYS A 116 -15.13 16.94 4.76
N ILE A 117 -14.88 15.65 5.00
CA ILE A 117 -13.51 15.10 5.00
C ILE A 117 -12.91 15.12 3.59
N PHE A 118 -13.70 14.81 2.56
CA PHE A 118 -13.21 14.78 1.18
C PHE A 118 -12.91 16.18 0.62
N GLU A 119 -13.48 17.23 1.22
CA GLU A 119 -13.19 18.63 0.90
C GLU A 119 -11.81 19.09 1.38
N ASP A 120 -11.30 18.55 2.50
CA ASP A 120 -9.98 18.88 3.05
C ASP A 120 -8.94 17.77 2.77
N PRO A 121 -7.98 18.00 1.84
CA PRO A 121 -6.96 17.03 1.48
C PRO A 121 -6.06 16.61 2.66
N ILE A 122 -5.84 17.49 3.63
CA ILE A 122 -4.95 17.26 4.76
C ILE A 122 -5.65 16.33 5.76
N ILE A 123 -6.92 16.62 6.07
CA ILE A 123 -7.73 15.78 6.97
C ILE A 123 -7.92 14.39 6.36
N LYS A 124 -8.23 14.31 5.06
CA LYS A 124 -8.28 13.04 4.32
C LYS A 124 -6.96 12.27 4.41
N THR A 125 -5.84 12.99 4.39
CA THR A 125 -4.51 12.37 4.44
C THR A 125 -4.18 11.79 5.80
N LEU A 126 -4.47 12.55 6.87
CA LEU A 126 -4.31 12.11 8.25
C LEU A 126 -5.20 10.90 8.57
N LEU A 127 -6.46 10.96 8.16
CA LEU A 127 -7.44 9.90 8.38
C LEU A 127 -7.15 8.66 7.52
N GLY A 128 -6.28 8.75 6.52
CA GLY A 128 -5.80 7.60 5.77
C GLY A 128 -4.68 6.82 6.48
N ILE A 129 -3.99 7.40 7.47
CA ILE A 129 -2.87 6.75 8.16
C ILE A 129 -3.32 5.50 8.95
N PRO A 130 -4.46 5.51 9.68
CA PRO A 130 -4.94 4.32 10.38
C PRO A 130 -5.22 3.13 9.47
N SER A 131 -5.46 3.33 8.16
CA SER A 131 -5.71 2.22 7.23
C SER A 131 -4.46 1.37 7.04
N LEU A 132 -3.27 1.94 7.23
CA LEU A 132 -2.00 1.22 7.18
C LEU A 132 -1.86 0.20 8.31
N ILE A 133 -2.43 0.50 9.48
CA ILE A 133 -2.46 -0.43 10.62
C ILE A 133 -3.35 -1.62 10.28
N ILE A 134 -4.55 -1.34 9.74
CA ILE A 134 -5.50 -2.38 9.30
C ILE A 134 -4.85 -3.25 8.21
N PHE A 135 -4.17 -2.64 7.24
CA PHE A 135 -3.45 -3.33 6.20
C PHE A 135 -2.38 -4.29 6.77
N MET A 136 -1.56 -3.81 7.70
CA MET A 136 -0.53 -4.64 8.34
C MET A 136 -1.13 -5.81 9.13
N VAL A 137 -2.27 -5.60 9.79
CA VAL A 137 -3.01 -6.67 10.47
C VAL A 137 -3.44 -7.74 9.45
N PHE A 138 -4.01 -7.36 8.31
CA PHE A 138 -4.36 -8.32 7.26
C PHE A 138 -3.17 -9.11 6.73
N VAL A 139 -2.06 -8.42 6.43
CA VAL A 139 -0.82 -9.07 5.99
C VAL A 139 -0.33 -10.09 7.02
N TYR A 140 -0.35 -9.73 8.31
CA TYR A 140 0.07 -10.61 9.39
C TYR A 140 -0.86 -11.83 9.56
N ILE A 141 -2.18 -11.62 9.47
CA ILE A 141 -3.17 -12.70 9.53
C ILE A 141 -2.93 -13.70 8.38
N ILE A 142 -2.77 -13.22 7.16
CA ILE A 142 -2.51 -14.07 5.99
C ILE A 142 -1.20 -14.85 6.18
N HIS A 143 -0.16 -14.21 6.72
CA HIS A 143 1.11 -14.87 7.01
C HIS A 143 0.95 -16.03 8.00
N ILE A 144 0.13 -15.86 9.05
CA ILE A 144 -0.17 -16.94 10.02
C ILE A 144 -0.90 -18.09 9.34
N PHE A 145 -1.97 -17.81 8.59
CA PHE A 145 -2.73 -18.86 7.89
C PHE A 145 -1.85 -19.66 6.92
N GLN A 146 -0.99 -18.96 6.18
CA GLN A 146 0.00 -19.54 5.29
C GLN A 146 0.98 -20.47 6.01
N LYS A 147 1.43 -20.10 7.22
CA LYS A 147 2.32 -20.91 8.05
C LYS A 147 1.60 -22.15 8.62
N LEU A 148 0.35 -22.00 9.02
CA LEU A 148 -0.48 -23.08 9.55
C LEU A 148 -0.83 -24.13 8.50
N HIS A 149 -1.18 -23.70 7.28
CA HIS A 149 -1.51 -24.61 6.18
C HIS A 149 -0.32 -25.50 5.80
N ASN A 150 0.89 -24.94 5.71
CA ASN A 150 2.08 -25.72 5.37
C ASN A 150 2.53 -26.66 6.49
N ARG A 151 2.19 -26.39 7.76
CA ARG A 151 2.44 -27.33 8.88
C ARG A 151 1.54 -28.55 8.87
N LYS A 152 0.42 -28.53 8.13
CA LYS A 152 -0.48 -29.69 7.98
C LYS A 152 -0.10 -30.62 6.83
N LEU A 153 0.87 -30.23 6.01
CA LEU A 153 1.34 -30.97 4.83
C LEU A 153 2.67 -31.72 5.06
N PHE A 154 3.20 -31.68 6.29
CA PHE A 154 4.34 -32.45 6.79
C PHE A 154 3.91 -33.15 8.08
#